data_AF-A0A132H5X8-F1
#
_entry.id   AF-A0A132H5X8-F1
#
_cell.length_a   1.000
_cell.length_b   1.000
_cell.length_c   1.000
_cell.angle_alpha   90.00
_cell.angle_beta   90.00
_cell.angle_gamma   90.00
#
_symmetry.space_group_name_H-M   'P 1'
#
loop_
_entity.id
_entity.type
_entity.pdbx_description
1 polymer ?
#
loop_
_entity_poly.entity_id
_entity_poly.type
_entity_poly.pdbx_seq_one_letter_code
_entity_poly.pdbx_strand_id
1 'polypeptide(L)'
;NEGYFAKLRNEYLYLAHKYSLLPLDGKQWKLMGKGCNRTPHLAFVFLANMCYQRKTSLQDMLKCESMKEVQNLLKVSVTPYWQTHYHFGAVSGTSTKQLSTERLNMIVIGREMSKEAYCDQAFDFIEQCKAEKNAITKHWEQYGIKNETAGDSQALIQLQREYCDKRKCLRCRFGYEYLRGRTKIEGYRNMVIEPDLFAELY
;
A
#
# COMPACT_ATOMS: atom_id res chain seq x y z
N ASN A 1 -30.42 7.56 -7.13
CA ASN A 1 -30.67 6.13 -7.42
C ASN A 1 -30.91 6.00 -8.92
N GLU A 2 -29.86 5.79 -9.73
CA GLU A 2 -29.92 5.79 -11.21
C GLU A 2 -30.16 4.38 -11.80
N GLY A 3 -30.70 3.43 -11.02
CA GLY A 3 -30.90 2.04 -11.45
C GLY A 3 -29.63 1.20 -11.64
N TYR A 4 -28.44 1.83 -11.66
CA TYR A 4 -27.15 1.15 -11.86
C TYR A 4 -26.88 0.03 -10.85
N PHE A 5 -27.14 0.27 -9.56
CA PHE A 5 -27.00 -0.74 -8.51
C PHE A 5 -27.92 -1.94 -8.74
N ALA A 6 -29.20 -1.69 -9.08
CA ALA A 6 -30.17 -2.75 -9.34
C ALA A 6 -29.74 -3.62 -10.53
N LYS A 7 -29.22 -3.00 -11.60
CA LYS A 7 -28.64 -3.71 -12.75
C LYS A 7 -27.50 -4.63 -12.34
N LEU A 8 -26.50 -4.12 -11.59
CA LEU A 8 -25.36 -4.92 -11.13
C LEU A 8 -25.80 -6.06 -10.20
N ARG A 9 -26.75 -5.80 -9.30
CA ARG A 9 -27.29 -6.82 -8.40
C ARG A 9 -27.98 -7.94 -9.18
N ASN A 10 -28.82 -7.61 -10.15
CA ASN A 10 -29.55 -8.61 -10.93
C ASN A 10 -28.58 -9.47 -11.77
N GLU A 11 -27.57 -8.84 -12.36
CA GLU A 11 -26.51 -9.55 -13.08
C GLU A 11 -25.75 -10.50 -12.14
N TYR A 12 -25.36 -10.04 -10.96
CA TYR A 12 -24.71 -10.88 -9.96
C TYR A 12 -25.58 -12.07 -9.55
N LEU A 13 -26.88 -11.87 -9.31
CA LEU A 13 -27.81 -12.96 -8.95
C LEU A 13 -27.91 -14.00 -10.07
N TYR A 14 -27.98 -13.56 -11.33
CA TYR A 14 -27.96 -14.46 -12.48
C TYR A 14 -26.67 -15.28 -12.56
N LEU A 15 -25.51 -14.62 -12.42
CA LEU A 15 -24.21 -15.29 -12.45
C LEU A 15 -24.01 -16.22 -11.25
N ALA A 16 -24.47 -15.82 -10.07
CA ALA A 16 -24.40 -16.64 -8.86
C ALA A 16 -25.21 -17.91 -9.01
N HIS A 17 -26.41 -17.84 -9.58
CA HIS A 17 -27.21 -19.01 -9.91
C HIS A 17 -26.53 -19.88 -10.97
N LYS A 18 -26.03 -19.28 -12.05
CA LYS A 18 -25.42 -20.00 -13.18
C LYS A 18 -24.11 -20.72 -12.82
N TYR A 19 -23.28 -20.10 -11.99
CA TYR A 19 -21.94 -20.59 -11.65
C TYR A 19 -21.81 -21.05 -10.19
N SER A 20 -22.93 -21.16 -9.46
CA SER A 20 -22.95 -21.53 -8.03
C SER A 20 -22.01 -20.67 -7.17
N LEU A 21 -21.97 -19.37 -7.43
CA LEU A 21 -21.09 -18.46 -6.70
C LEU A 21 -21.58 -18.30 -5.25
N LEU A 22 -20.68 -18.46 -4.29
CA LEU A 22 -20.96 -18.18 -2.89
C LEU A 22 -20.80 -16.69 -2.62
N PRO A 23 -21.79 -16.04 -1.97
CA PRO A 23 -21.66 -14.64 -1.59
C PRO A 23 -20.57 -14.48 -0.52
N LEU A 24 -19.73 -13.46 -0.70
CA LEU A 24 -18.76 -13.07 0.31
C LEU A 24 -19.48 -12.29 1.42
N ASP A 25 -19.08 -12.50 2.67
CA ASP A 25 -19.63 -11.73 3.78
C ASP A 25 -19.19 -10.26 3.68
N GLY A 26 -20.18 -9.38 3.52
CA GLY A 26 -19.99 -7.92 3.44
C GLY A 26 -19.21 -7.35 4.62
N LYS A 27 -19.30 -7.98 5.80
CA LYS A 27 -18.60 -7.52 7.03
C LYS A 27 -17.08 -7.70 6.96
N GLN A 28 -16.59 -8.59 6.09
CA GLN A 28 -15.15 -8.78 5.87
C GLN A 28 -14.54 -7.54 5.22
N TRP A 29 -15.33 -6.80 4.45
CA TRP A 29 -14.90 -5.58 3.78
C TRP A 29 -15.02 -4.40 4.74
N LYS A 30 -14.03 -4.26 5.63
CA LYS A 30 -13.91 -3.06 6.45
C LYS A 30 -13.74 -1.85 5.52
N LEU A 31 -14.71 -0.95 5.54
CA LEU A 31 -14.63 0.39 4.93
C LEU A 31 -13.52 1.17 5.66
N MET A 32 -12.27 0.91 5.31
CA MET A 32 -11.13 1.51 6.01
C MET A 32 -10.95 2.98 5.60
N GLY A 33 -11.51 3.88 6.40
CA GLY A 33 -11.11 5.29 6.44
C GLY A 33 -12.13 6.29 5.92
N LYS A 34 -12.05 7.51 6.47
CA LYS A 34 -12.99 8.64 6.27
C LYS A 34 -12.78 9.42 4.94
N GLY A 35 -12.16 8.81 3.92
CA GLY A 35 -11.78 9.51 2.69
C GLY A 35 -12.40 8.91 1.43
N CYS A 36 -13.02 9.75 0.60
CA CYS A 36 -13.72 9.35 -0.64
C CYS A 36 -12.88 8.45 -1.56
N ASN A 37 -11.57 8.64 -1.62
CA ASN A 37 -10.73 7.79 -2.46
C ASN A 37 -10.54 6.38 -1.86
N ARG A 38 -10.60 6.17 -0.54
CA ARG A 38 -10.25 4.91 0.15
C ARG A 38 -11.44 3.94 0.30
N THR A 39 -12.48 4.12 -0.51
CA THR A 39 -13.66 3.26 -0.43
C THR A 39 -13.37 1.89 -1.07
N PRO A 40 -13.85 0.79 -0.46
CA PRO A 40 -13.79 -0.55 -1.05
C PRO A 40 -14.44 -0.58 -2.43
N HIS A 41 -15.53 0.18 -2.63
CA HIS A 41 -16.23 0.27 -3.91
C HIS A 41 -15.29 0.65 -5.06
N LEU A 42 -14.52 1.74 -4.91
CA LEU A 42 -13.59 2.14 -5.96
C LEU A 42 -12.46 1.13 -6.15
N ALA A 43 -11.95 0.52 -5.08
CA ALA A 43 -10.94 -0.54 -5.19
C ALA A 43 -11.45 -1.72 -6.04
N PHE A 44 -12.70 -2.17 -5.81
CA PHE A 44 -13.31 -3.21 -6.63
C PHE A 44 -13.52 -2.78 -8.08
N VAL A 45 -13.89 -1.53 -8.33
CA VAL A 45 -14.06 -1.01 -9.69
C VAL A 45 -12.72 -1.00 -10.42
N PHE A 46 -11.65 -0.56 -9.77
CA PHE A 46 -10.31 -0.62 -10.35
C PHE A 46 -9.90 -2.07 -10.66
N LEU A 47 -10.09 -2.99 -9.71
CA LEU A 47 -9.77 -4.41 -9.91
C LEU A 47 -10.59 -5.03 -11.05
N ALA A 48 -11.89 -4.79 -11.08
CA ALA A 48 -12.78 -5.31 -12.14
C ALA A 48 -12.36 -4.78 -13.51
N ASN A 49 -12.03 -3.49 -13.62
CA ASN A 49 -11.57 -2.90 -14.87
C ASN A 49 -10.18 -3.40 -15.29
N MET A 50 -9.27 -3.67 -14.34
CA MET A 50 -7.98 -4.31 -14.61
C MET A 50 -8.18 -5.70 -15.21
N CYS A 51 -9.02 -6.53 -14.58
CA CYS A 51 -9.38 -7.87 -15.08
C CYS A 51 -10.04 -7.80 -16.47
N TYR A 52 -10.98 -6.87 -16.66
CA TYR A 52 -11.70 -6.70 -17.93
C TYR A 52 -10.77 -6.30 -19.08
N GLN A 53 -9.87 -5.34 -18.84
CA GLN A 53 -8.94 -4.87 -19.86
C GLN A 53 -7.86 -5.91 -20.20
N ARG A 54 -7.76 -7.02 -19.47
CA ARG A 54 -6.70 -8.04 -19.58
C ARG A 54 -5.28 -7.45 -19.55
N LYS A 55 -5.13 -6.23 -19.03
CA LYS A 55 -3.86 -5.49 -19.00
C LYS A 55 -2.93 -5.96 -17.89
N THR A 56 -3.46 -6.68 -16.91
CA THR A 56 -2.74 -7.05 -15.69
C THR A 56 -2.70 -8.56 -15.56
N SER A 57 -2.03 -9.25 -16.49
CA SER A 57 -1.53 -10.57 -16.13
C SER A 57 -0.37 -10.35 -15.15
N LEU A 58 -0.32 -11.14 -14.08
CA LEU A 58 0.81 -11.10 -13.14
C LEU A 58 2.15 -11.36 -13.84
N GLN A 59 2.12 -12.02 -15.01
CA GLN A 59 3.28 -12.28 -15.85
C GLN A 59 3.79 -11.02 -16.56
N ASP A 60 2.91 -10.13 -17.01
CA ASP A 60 3.34 -8.89 -17.68
C ASP A 60 3.97 -7.92 -16.67
N MET A 61 3.49 -7.93 -15.43
CA MET A 61 4.15 -7.22 -14.33
C MET A 61 5.54 -7.78 -13.99
N LEU A 62 5.86 -9.05 -14.33
CA LEU A 62 7.21 -9.62 -14.13
C LEU A 62 8.19 -9.13 -15.20
N LYS A 63 7.69 -8.69 -16.37
CA LYS A 63 8.51 -8.22 -17.48
C LYS A 63 8.83 -6.72 -17.39
N CYS A 64 8.22 -6.00 -16.46
CA CYS A 64 8.50 -4.58 -16.26
C CYS A 64 9.88 -4.43 -15.62
N GLU A 65 10.70 -3.52 -16.15
CA GLU A 65 12.05 -3.23 -15.64
C GLU A 65 12.07 -1.94 -14.82
N SER A 66 10.99 -1.15 -14.85
CA SER A 66 10.88 0.10 -14.10
C SER A 66 9.54 0.28 -13.40
N MET A 67 9.56 1.04 -12.29
CA MET A 67 8.33 1.41 -11.58
C MET A 67 7.35 2.20 -12.46
N LYS A 68 7.86 2.96 -13.43
CA LYS A 68 7.03 3.71 -14.38
C LYS A 68 6.24 2.79 -15.29
N GLU A 69 6.85 1.69 -15.75
CA GLU A 69 6.15 0.67 -16.55
C GLU A 69 5.07 -0.03 -15.74
N VAL A 70 5.37 -0.40 -14.50
CA VAL A 70 4.39 -1.02 -13.60
C VAL A 70 3.21 -0.07 -13.35
N GLN A 71 3.48 1.22 -13.10
CA GLN A 71 2.43 2.22 -12.92
C GLN A 71 1.57 2.40 -14.17
N ASN A 72 2.18 2.38 -15.36
CA ASN A 72 1.44 2.44 -16.63
C ASN A 72 0.59 1.19 -16.87
N LEU A 73 1.12 0.01 -16.54
CA LEU A 73 0.42 -1.26 -16.67
C LEU A 73 -0.82 -1.32 -15.76
N LEU A 74 -0.69 -0.80 -14.54
CA LEU A 74 -1.77 -0.72 -13.55
C LEU A 74 -2.67 0.52 -13.73
N LYS A 75 -2.41 1.37 -14.74
CA LYS A 75 -3.19 2.58 -14.98
C LYS A 75 -4.55 2.23 -15.59
N VAL A 76 -5.58 2.33 -14.76
CA VAL A 76 -6.96 2.03 -15.15
C VAL A 76 -7.88 3.18 -14.73
N SER A 77 -8.79 3.55 -15.62
CA SER A 77 -9.86 4.52 -15.36
C SER A 77 -11.13 3.82 -14.89
N VAL A 78 -11.95 4.54 -14.12
CA VAL A 78 -13.27 4.06 -13.71
C VAL A 78 -14.31 4.25 -14.81
N THR A 79 -15.40 3.48 -14.75
CA THR A 79 -16.53 3.63 -15.68
C THR A 79 -17.28 4.95 -15.44
N PRO A 80 -18.09 5.45 -16.41
CA PRO A 80 -18.76 6.74 -16.30
C PRO A 80 -19.54 6.96 -14.99
N TYR A 81 -20.27 5.94 -14.53
CA TYR A 81 -21.00 6.00 -13.25
C TYR A 81 -20.10 6.38 -12.07
N TRP A 82 -18.92 5.77 -11.99
CA TRP A 82 -17.98 5.97 -10.90
C TRP A 82 -17.17 7.27 -11.02
N GLN A 83 -17.19 7.96 -12.16
CA GLN A 83 -16.59 9.29 -12.29
C GLN A 83 -17.32 10.31 -11.41
N THR A 84 -18.63 10.12 -11.19
CA THR A 84 -19.48 10.99 -10.38
C THR A 84 -19.89 10.36 -9.04
N HIS A 85 -19.52 9.10 -8.75
CA HIS A 85 -19.94 8.41 -7.52
C HIS A 85 -18.77 7.79 -6.76
N TYR A 86 -18.69 8.00 -5.45
CA TYR A 86 -17.73 7.29 -4.56
C TYR A 86 -18.35 6.06 -3.87
N HIS A 87 -19.68 6.07 -3.77
CA HIS A 87 -20.53 5.01 -3.27
C HIS A 87 -21.79 4.94 -4.14
N PHE A 88 -22.48 3.81 -4.14
CA PHE A 88 -23.76 3.71 -4.83
C PHE A 88 -24.74 4.77 -4.34
N GLY A 89 -25.32 5.52 -5.27
CA GLY A 89 -26.36 6.52 -5.00
C GLY A 89 -25.87 7.85 -4.41
N ALA A 90 -24.58 7.98 -4.05
CA ALA A 90 -24.00 9.22 -3.55
C ALA A 90 -23.24 9.95 -4.67
N VAL A 91 -23.86 10.99 -5.22
CA VAL A 91 -23.28 11.83 -6.28
C VAL A 91 -22.24 12.78 -5.68
N SER A 92 -21.12 12.93 -6.38
CA SER A 92 -20.04 13.86 -6.11
C SER A 92 -19.69 14.63 -7.39
N GLY A 93 -18.85 15.66 -7.28
CA GLY A 93 -18.26 16.31 -8.46
C GLY A 93 -17.56 15.30 -9.37
N THR A 94 -17.66 15.52 -10.68
CA THR A 94 -17.02 14.67 -11.70
C THR A 94 -15.51 14.71 -11.53
N SER A 95 -14.87 13.54 -11.47
CA SER A 95 -13.42 13.43 -11.37
C SER A 95 -12.90 12.23 -12.14
N THR A 96 -11.72 12.38 -12.74
CA THR A 96 -10.93 11.28 -13.30
C THR A 96 -10.32 10.48 -12.16
N LYS A 97 -11.10 9.55 -11.61
CA LYS A 97 -10.62 8.67 -10.53
C LYS A 97 -9.62 7.68 -11.11
N GLN A 98 -8.36 7.86 -10.75
CA GLN A 98 -7.25 6.97 -11.05
C GLN A 98 -6.62 6.50 -9.74
N LEU A 99 -5.94 5.35 -9.77
CA LEU A 99 -5.11 4.94 -8.65
C LEU A 99 -4.00 5.98 -8.46
N SER A 100 -3.87 6.48 -7.23
CA SER A 100 -2.77 7.38 -6.92
C SER A 100 -1.45 6.61 -6.92
N THR A 101 -0.36 7.32 -7.19
CA THR A 101 1.00 6.74 -7.21
C THR A 101 1.30 6.00 -5.90
N GLU A 102 0.84 6.51 -4.76
CA GLU A 102 1.04 5.87 -3.45
C GLU A 102 0.37 4.49 -3.38
N ARG A 103 -0.82 4.33 -3.96
CA ARG A 103 -1.50 3.02 -3.99
C ARG A 103 -0.84 2.04 -4.94
N LEU A 104 -0.40 2.55 -6.09
CA LEU A 104 0.33 1.73 -7.04
C LEU A 104 1.62 1.21 -6.40
N ASN A 105 2.36 2.08 -5.73
CA ASN A 105 3.56 1.70 -4.98
C ASN A 105 3.23 0.65 -3.90
N MET A 106 2.16 0.82 -3.12
CA MET A 106 1.74 -0.20 -2.13
C MET A 106 1.43 -1.57 -2.75
N ILE A 107 0.80 -1.61 -3.92
CA ILE A 107 0.51 -2.88 -4.62
C ILE A 107 1.81 -3.57 -5.03
N VAL A 108 2.81 -2.81 -5.47
CA VAL A 108 4.12 -3.36 -5.84
C VAL A 108 4.88 -3.88 -4.63
N ILE A 109 4.91 -3.12 -3.53
CA ILE A 109 5.59 -3.50 -2.28
C ILE A 109 4.94 -4.76 -1.67
N GLY A 110 3.61 -4.89 -1.75
CA GLY A 110 2.87 -6.04 -1.23
C GLY A 110 2.93 -7.32 -2.09
N ARG A 111 3.60 -7.30 -3.25
CA ARG A 111 3.63 -8.38 -4.25
C ARG A 111 4.43 -9.62 -3.83
N GLU A 112 5.09 -9.56 -2.68
CA GLU A 112 5.92 -10.61 -2.10
C GLU A 112 7.30 -10.84 -2.75
N MET A 113 8.26 -10.85 -1.84
CA MET A 113 9.62 -11.38 -1.93
C MET A 113 9.63 -12.93 -1.86
N SER A 114 8.59 -13.61 -2.34
CA SER A 114 8.40 -15.06 -2.11
C SER A 114 9.17 -15.95 -3.09
N LYS A 115 9.83 -15.37 -4.09
CA LYS A 115 10.77 -16.06 -4.98
C LYS A 115 12.09 -15.29 -5.00
N GLU A 116 13.17 -15.96 -4.61
CA GLU A 116 14.54 -15.38 -4.55
C GLU A 116 14.93 -14.67 -5.85
N ALA A 117 14.56 -15.23 -7.01
CA ALA A 117 14.86 -14.68 -8.33
C ALA A 117 14.28 -13.28 -8.60
N TYR A 118 13.31 -12.82 -7.81
CA TYR A 118 12.69 -11.50 -7.96
C TYR A 118 12.94 -10.59 -6.75
N CYS A 119 13.73 -11.03 -5.77
CA CYS A 119 14.03 -10.23 -4.59
C CYS A 119 14.81 -8.96 -4.95
N ASP A 120 15.86 -9.06 -5.77
CA ASP A 120 16.70 -7.92 -6.14
C ASP A 120 15.89 -6.88 -6.92
N GLN A 121 15.10 -7.32 -7.90
CA GLN A 121 14.19 -6.46 -8.65
C GLN A 121 13.13 -5.82 -7.75
N ALA A 122 12.65 -6.54 -6.73
CA ALA A 122 11.72 -5.97 -5.76
C ALA A 122 12.40 -4.91 -4.88
N PHE A 123 13.65 -5.11 -4.47
CA PHE A 123 14.44 -4.09 -3.76
C PHE A 123 14.64 -2.84 -4.62
N ASP A 124 15.04 -2.99 -5.88
CA ASP A 124 15.19 -1.86 -6.82
C ASP A 124 13.89 -1.06 -6.96
N PHE A 125 12.75 -1.74 -7.01
CA PHE A 125 11.44 -1.10 -7.09
C PHE A 125 11.06 -0.37 -5.80
N ILE A 126 11.40 -0.94 -4.65
CA ILE A 126 11.14 -0.36 -3.34
C ILE A 126 11.99 0.90 -3.13
N GLU A 127 13.24 0.91 -3.56
CA GLU A 127 14.12 2.08 -3.49
C GLU A 127 13.65 3.22 -4.39
N GLN A 128 13.12 2.91 -5.57
CA GLN A 128 12.54 3.90 -6.49
C GLN A 128 11.22 4.49 -5.99
N CYS A 129 10.58 3.86 -5.01
CA CYS A 129 9.30 4.32 -4.46
C CYS A 129 9.50 5.34 -3.34
N LYS A 130 8.67 6.39 -3.34
CA LYS A 130 8.59 7.32 -2.19
C LYS A 130 8.10 6.60 -0.95
N ALA A 131 8.63 7.02 0.20
CA ALA A 131 8.22 6.51 1.50
C ALA A 131 6.71 6.54 1.75
N GLU A 132 6.21 5.48 2.40
CA GLU A 132 4.84 5.43 2.88
C GLU A 132 4.66 6.45 4.03
N LYS A 133 3.57 7.23 3.93
CA LYS A 133 3.18 8.20 4.97
C LYS A 133 2.02 7.64 5.79
N ASN A 134 2.34 7.14 6.98
CA ASN A 134 1.36 6.65 7.95
C ASN A 134 1.68 7.16 9.36
N ALA A 135 0.90 6.73 10.35
CA ALA A 135 1.09 7.18 11.74
C ALA A 135 2.42 6.72 12.34
N ILE A 136 2.89 5.51 11.97
CA ILE A 136 4.15 4.94 12.43
C ILE A 136 5.32 5.73 11.85
N THR A 137 5.36 5.91 10.53
CA THR A 137 6.47 6.63 9.88
C THR A 137 6.57 8.08 10.33
N LYS A 138 5.43 8.77 10.50
CA LYS A 138 5.40 10.11 11.10
C LYS A 138 5.94 10.14 12.53
N HIS A 139 5.66 9.11 13.33
CA HIS A 139 6.17 9.03 14.70
C HIS A 139 7.69 8.90 14.71
N TRP A 140 8.26 8.08 13.83
CA TRP A 140 9.71 7.94 13.70
C TRP A 140 10.39 9.20 13.13
N GLU A 141 9.76 9.87 12.16
CA GLU A 141 10.22 11.16 11.64
C GLU A 141 10.30 12.23 12.74
N GLN A 142 9.39 12.22 13.73
CA GLN A 142 9.43 13.13 14.88
C GLN A 142 10.66 12.94 15.77
N TYR A 143 11.26 11.74 15.77
CA TYR A 143 12.50 11.44 16.48
C TYR A 143 13.76 11.61 15.62
N GLY A 144 13.63 12.22 14.44
CA GLY A 144 14.77 12.52 13.56
C GLY A 144 15.21 11.35 12.67
N ILE A 145 14.45 10.25 12.61
CA ILE A 145 14.72 9.18 11.64
C ILE A 145 14.22 9.61 10.27
N LYS A 146 15.12 9.56 9.27
CA LYS A 146 14.77 9.85 7.87
C LYS A 146 13.95 8.70 7.29
N ASN A 147 12.96 9.06 6.48
CA ASN A 147 12.02 8.14 5.82
C ASN A 147 11.81 8.63 4.39
N GLU A 148 12.72 8.25 3.50
CA GLU A 148 12.84 8.81 2.15
C GLU A 148 12.27 7.83 1.11
N THR A 149 12.58 6.55 1.27
CA THR A 149 12.18 5.47 0.36
C THR A 149 11.06 4.61 0.94
N ALA A 150 10.37 3.85 0.07
CA ALA A 150 9.43 2.85 0.55
C ALA A 150 10.13 1.78 1.40
N GLY A 151 11.41 1.49 1.14
CA GLY A 151 12.21 0.56 1.93
C GLY A 151 12.32 1.01 3.38
N ASP A 152 12.68 2.28 3.60
CA ASP A 152 12.75 2.88 4.93
C ASP A 152 11.42 2.73 5.65
N SER A 153 10.32 3.09 4.97
CA SER A 153 9.00 3.03 5.56
C SER A 153 8.60 1.61 5.96
N GLN A 154 8.91 0.60 5.14
CA GLN A 154 8.63 -0.81 5.45
C GLN A 154 9.52 -1.31 6.59
N ALA A 155 10.80 -0.95 6.61
CA ALA A 155 11.72 -1.30 7.68
C ALA A 155 11.23 -0.74 9.03
N LEU A 156 10.80 0.52 9.07
CA LEU A 156 10.26 1.15 10.28
C LEU A 156 8.93 0.53 10.74
N ILE A 157 8.02 0.23 9.81
CA ILE A 157 6.77 -0.45 10.13
C ILE A 157 7.04 -1.85 10.69
N GLN A 158 7.94 -2.59 10.07
CA GLN A 158 8.33 -3.94 10.52
C GLN A 158 8.97 -3.88 11.90
N LEU A 159 9.91 -2.95 12.12
CA LEU A 159 10.55 -2.72 13.41
C LEU A 159 9.53 -2.42 14.50
N GLN A 160 8.61 -1.49 14.24
CA GLN A 160 7.53 -1.12 15.16
C GLN A 160 6.70 -2.35 15.53
N ARG A 161 6.19 -3.09 14.54
CA ARG A 161 5.25 -4.20 14.75
C ARG A 161 5.89 -5.42 15.39
N GLU A 162 7.10 -5.77 14.97
CA GLU A 162 7.75 -7.00 15.42
C GLU A 162 8.54 -6.84 16.72
N TYR A 163 8.97 -5.62 17.04
CA TYR A 163 9.78 -5.35 18.22
C TYR A 163 9.11 -4.37 19.18
N CYS A 164 8.81 -3.14 18.78
CA CYS A 164 8.32 -2.10 19.70
C CYS A 164 6.96 -2.47 20.31
N ASP A 165 5.98 -2.80 19.48
CA ASP A 165 4.62 -3.15 19.91
C ASP A 165 4.60 -4.44 20.75
N LYS A 166 5.52 -5.37 20.45
CA LYS A 166 5.73 -6.62 21.19
C LYS A 166 6.67 -6.48 22.39
N ARG A 167 7.16 -5.26 22.69
CA ARG A 167 8.10 -4.94 23.78
C ARG A 167 9.39 -5.77 23.78
N LYS A 168 9.89 -6.16 22.61
CA LYS A 168 11.13 -6.94 22.44
C LYS A 168 12.38 -6.07 22.34
N CYS A 169 12.47 -4.98 23.11
CA CYS A 169 13.53 -3.99 22.99
C CYS A 169 14.95 -4.58 23.15
N LEU A 170 15.12 -5.59 24.02
CA LEU A 170 16.41 -6.28 24.21
C LEU A 170 16.86 -7.12 22.99
N ARG A 171 15.94 -7.48 22.09
CA ARG A 171 16.23 -8.19 20.84
C ARG A 171 16.32 -7.27 19.63
N CYS A 172 15.95 -6.01 19.81
CA CYS A 172 16.04 -4.97 18.79
C CYS A 172 17.39 -4.27 18.94
N ARG A 173 18.18 -4.12 17.87
CA ARG A 173 19.49 -3.43 17.95
C ARG A 173 19.33 -1.98 18.41
N PHE A 174 18.32 -1.25 17.91
CA PHE A 174 17.98 0.09 18.39
C PHE A 174 17.63 0.10 19.88
N GLY A 175 16.76 -0.83 20.30
CA GLY A 175 16.33 -0.92 21.70
C GLY A 175 17.46 -1.34 22.64
N TYR A 176 18.33 -2.24 22.20
CA TYR A 176 19.50 -2.68 22.94
C TYR A 176 20.49 -1.54 23.14
N GLU A 177 20.85 -0.81 22.09
CA GLU A 177 21.78 0.34 22.22
C GLU A 177 21.19 1.47 23.08
N TYR A 178 19.89 1.72 22.94
CA TYR A 178 19.18 2.67 23.81
C TYR A 178 19.24 2.27 25.29
N LEU A 179 19.01 0.99 25.61
CA LEU A 179 19.01 0.48 26.99
C LEU A 179 20.41 0.28 27.58
N ARG A 180 21.42 0.01 26.73
CA ARG A 180 22.81 -0.22 27.14
C ARG A 180 23.47 1.02 27.75
N GLY A 181 22.87 2.19 27.61
CA GLY A 181 23.22 3.37 28.40
C GLY A 181 24.65 3.87 28.17
N ARG A 182 25.25 3.62 27.00
CA ARG A 182 26.51 4.29 26.61
C ARG A 182 26.22 5.58 25.86
N THR A 183 25.66 6.54 26.58
CA THR A 183 26.06 7.94 26.51
C THR A 183 25.23 8.75 27.52
N LYS A 184 25.90 9.40 28.47
CA LYS A 184 25.48 10.75 28.81
C LYS A 184 25.61 11.56 27.52
N ILE A 185 24.51 11.82 26.85
CA ILE A 185 24.49 12.76 25.74
C ILE A 185 24.24 14.15 26.35
N GLU A 186 25.27 14.75 26.95
CA GLU A 186 25.23 16.16 27.32
C GLU A 186 25.21 16.99 26.03
N GLY A 187 24.04 17.53 25.66
CA GLY A 187 23.92 18.58 24.66
C GLY A 187 23.06 18.32 23.41
N TYR A 188 22.35 17.20 23.27
CA TYR A 188 21.64 16.91 22.01
C TYR A 188 20.16 17.33 22.03
N ARG A 189 19.94 18.60 21.68
CA ARG A 189 18.68 19.08 21.10
C ARG A 189 18.53 18.75 19.61
N ASN A 190 19.53 18.11 18.99
CA ASN A 190 19.54 17.77 17.57
C ASN A 190 20.11 16.36 17.40
N MET A 191 19.23 15.36 17.35
CA MET A 191 19.60 13.99 16.99
C MET A 191 19.85 13.95 15.48
N VAL A 192 21.12 14.05 15.07
CA VAL A 192 21.57 13.65 13.73
C VAL A 192 22.01 12.20 13.86
N ILE A 193 21.21 11.27 13.36
CA ILE A 193 21.65 9.90 13.12
C ILE A 193 22.62 9.99 11.95
N GLU A 194 23.91 9.75 12.20
CA GLU A 194 24.89 9.72 11.12
C GLU A 194 24.52 8.61 10.11
N PRO A 195 24.65 8.88 8.79
CA PRO A 195 24.32 7.91 7.73
C PRO A 195 25.12 6.60 7.81
N ASP A 196 26.22 6.61 8.55
CA ASP A 196 27.26 5.60 8.55
C ASP A 196 26.86 4.29 9.25
N LEU A 197 25.70 4.27 9.93
CA LEU A 197 25.14 3.07 10.57
C LEU A 197 24.49 2.07 9.60
N PHE A 198 24.36 2.42 8.32
CA PHE A 198 23.80 1.54 7.28
C PHE A 198 24.86 0.80 6.44
N ALA A 199 26.15 1.13 6.58
CA ALA A 199 27.20 0.64 5.68
C ALA A 199 27.76 -0.77 5.97
N GLU A 200 27.27 -1.48 7.00
CA GLU A 200 27.75 -2.83 7.36
C GLU A 200 26.66 -3.93 7.26
N LEU A 201 25.63 -3.74 6.43
CA LEU A 201 24.56 -4.74 6.27
C LEU A 201 24.22 -5.11 4.82
N TYR A 202 25.20 -5.03 3.92
CA TYR A 202 25.26 -5.85 2.70
C TYR A 202 26.57 -6.61 2.63
#